data_AF-A0A813HIK6-F1
#
_entry.id   AF-A0A813HIK6-F1
#
_cell.length_a   1.000
_cell.length_b   1.000
_cell.length_c   1.000
_cell.angle_alpha   90.00
_cell.angle_beta   90.00
_cell.angle_gamma   90.00
#
_symmetry.space_group_name_H-M   'P 1'
#
loop_
_entity.id
_entity.type
_entity.pdbx_description
1 polymer ?
#
loop_
_entity_poly.entity_id
_entity_poly.type
_entity_poly.pdbx_seq_one_letter_code
_entity_poly.pdbx_strand_id
1 'polypeptide(L)'
;VLKWLRPGGHLFFRESCFHSSGDTLRRFNPTRYRDPLAYSEMFGRAVLGDGSRFQLLATNCVESYAQLKGNVHQIYFRYTKLCRLASDRRSRMLSTNQFSPSHCLRYEKIYGRNQIYTGGDVVSQKLLEECAPWLPSGGRVLDFGCGLGGTALHFATQREDIFVHGVGSSGEMNSFVMGRHIKRDPALRQRLSFELTPEFGIPENELKYPPNSFDVIIMREVLMYLEEADKPVLL
;
A
#
# COMPACT_ATOMS: atom_id res chain seq x y z
N VAL A 1 22.59 -5.15 5.24
CA VAL A 1 21.42 -5.62 4.44
C VAL A 1 21.35 -4.99 3.05
N LEU A 2 21.28 -3.66 2.88
CA LEU A 2 21.18 -3.03 1.54
C LEU A 2 22.31 -3.45 0.56
N LYS A 3 23.54 -3.57 1.06
CA LYS A 3 24.69 -4.07 0.28
C LYS A 3 24.57 -5.54 -0.14
N TRP A 4 23.80 -6.34 0.59
CA TRP A 4 23.68 -7.79 0.35
C TRP A 4 22.62 -8.13 -0.69
N LEU A 5 21.61 -7.27 -0.85
CA LEU A 5 20.55 -7.51 -1.82
C LEU A 5 21.01 -7.16 -3.24
N ARG A 6 20.60 -7.97 -4.20
CA ARG A 6 20.61 -7.61 -5.62
C ARG A 6 19.52 -6.54 -5.91
N PRO A 7 19.64 -5.73 -6.98
CA PRO A 7 18.53 -4.87 -7.44
C PRO A 7 17.23 -5.66 -7.62
N GLY A 8 16.10 -5.11 -7.22
CA GLY A 8 14.80 -5.81 -7.16
C GLY A 8 14.70 -6.86 -6.03
N GLY A 9 15.79 -7.11 -5.30
CA GLY A 9 15.81 -7.99 -4.14
C GLY A 9 14.97 -7.42 -3.01
N HIS A 10 14.28 -8.31 -2.30
CA HIS A 10 13.35 -7.93 -1.24
C HIS A 10 13.94 -8.14 0.16
N LEU A 11 13.59 -7.25 1.08
CA LEU A 11 13.79 -7.42 2.51
C LEU A 11 12.42 -7.50 3.18
N PHE A 12 12.19 -8.57 3.92
CA PHE A 12 11.02 -8.71 4.79
C PHE A 12 11.48 -8.89 6.22
N PHE A 13 10.87 -8.14 7.14
CA PHE A 13 11.07 -8.34 8.57
C PHE A 13 9.82 -7.97 9.35
N ARG A 14 9.76 -8.41 10.61
CA ARG A 14 8.65 -8.16 11.52
C ARG A 14 9.18 -7.83 12.91
N GLU A 15 8.58 -6.83 13.56
CA GLU A 15 9.01 -6.33 14.86
C GLU A 15 7.82 -6.15 15.81
N SER A 16 8.09 -6.30 17.11
CA SER A 16 7.20 -5.79 18.16
C SER A 16 7.42 -4.28 18.31
N CYS A 17 6.41 -3.50 17.96
CA CYS A 17 6.45 -2.04 18.10
C CYS A 17 5.77 -1.59 19.39
N PHE A 18 6.08 -0.36 19.83
CA PHE A 18 5.54 0.33 21.02
C PHE A 18 5.86 -0.32 22.38
N HIS A 19 5.54 -1.61 22.58
CA HIS A 19 5.76 -2.31 23.84
C HIS A 19 5.95 -3.83 23.66
N SER A 20 6.24 -4.53 24.76
CA SER A 20 6.36 -5.99 24.78
C SER A 20 5.04 -6.66 24.42
N SER A 21 5.11 -7.74 23.62
CA SER A 21 3.96 -8.56 23.26
C SER A 21 3.82 -9.85 24.07
N GLY A 22 4.90 -10.34 24.67
CA GLY A 22 4.88 -11.57 25.46
C GLY A 22 4.39 -11.30 26.89
N ASP A 23 3.74 -12.29 27.46
CA ASP A 23 3.25 -12.36 28.84
C ASP A 23 4.23 -13.06 29.80
N THR A 24 5.31 -13.64 29.26
CA THR A 24 6.36 -14.26 30.06
C THR A 24 7.08 -13.22 30.93
N LEU A 25 7.08 -13.43 32.25
CA LEU A 25 7.87 -12.64 33.18
C LEU A 25 9.37 -12.76 32.85
N ARG A 26 10.02 -11.62 32.64
CA ARG A 26 11.46 -11.55 32.38
C ARG A 26 12.14 -10.72 33.47
N ARG A 27 13.18 -11.29 34.10
CA ARG A 27 14.02 -10.56 35.07
C ARG A 27 14.84 -9.44 34.42
N PHE A 28 15.15 -9.57 33.12
CA PHE A 28 15.86 -8.56 32.33
C PHE A 28 15.32 -8.58 30.90
N ASN A 29 15.08 -7.41 30.30
CA ASN A 29 14.58 -7.29 28.94
C ASN A 29 15.31 -6.17 28.16
N PRO A 30 16.30 -6.51 27.31
CA PRO A 30 17.04 -5.51 26.53
C PRO A 30 16.32 -5.07 25.25
N THR A 31 15.11 -5.57 24.99
CA THR A 31 14.38 -5.34 23.74
C THR A 31 14.01 -3.87 23.58
N ARG A 32 14.28 -3.30 22.41
CA ARG A 32 13.88 -1.94 22.05
C ARG A 32 12.59 -1.96 21.25
N TYR A 33 11.47 -1.65 21.90
CA TYR A 33 10.18 -1.47 21.24
C TYR A 33 10.10 -0.08 20.65
N ARG A 34 10.26 0.03 19.34
CA ARG A 34 10.27 1.32 18.64
C ARG A 34 8.89 1.65 18.09
N ASP A 35 8.70 2.92 17.79
CA ASP A 35 7.64 3.35 16.88
C ASP A 35 7.92 2.78 15.46
N PRO A 36 6.91 2.30 14.72
CA PRO A 36 7.06 1.84 13.34
C PRO A 36 7.78 2.85 12.43
N LEU A 37 7.54 4.15 12.64
CA LEU A 37 8.16 5.22 11.88
C LEU A 37 9.68 5.21 12.02
N ALA A 38 10.22 4.85 13.18
CA ALA A 38 11.65 4.77 13.39
C ALA A 38 12.32 3.72 12.49
N TYR A 39 11.63 2.60 12.20
CA TYR A 39 12.11 1.62 11.23
C TYR A 39 12.04 2.21 9.81
N SER A 40 10.91 2.80 9.43
CA SER A 40 10.76 3.44 8.11
C SER A 40 11.81 4.51 7.84
N GLU A 41 12.13 5.36 8.81
CA GLU A 41 13.17 6.37 8.68
C GLU A 41 14.57 5.76 8.57
N MET A 42 14.88 4.76 9.42
CA MET A 42 16.19 4.10 9.41
C MET A 42 16.47 3.41 8.07
N PHE A 43 15.49 2.69 7.52
CA PHE A 43 15.63 2.04 6.21
C PHE A 43 15.56 3.06 5.06
N GLY A 44 14.73 4.10 5.17
CA GLY A 44 14.61 5.16 4.16
C GLY A 44 15.87 6.03 4.01
N ARG A 45 16.65 6.22 5.08
CA ARG A 45 17.94 6.94 5.04
C ARG A 45 19.09 6.11 4.47
N ALA A 46 18.93 4.79 4.30
CA ALA A 46 19.99 3.93 3.82
C ALA A 46 20.17 4.12 2.30
N VAL A 47 21.28 4.75 1.91
CA VAL A 47 21.66 4.97 0.52
C VAL A 47 23.12 4.55 0.33
N LEU A 48 23.43 3.81 -0.74
CA LEU A 48 24.79 3.45 -1.13
C LEU A 48 25.37 4.51 -2.09
N GLY A 49 26.70 4.49 -2.28
CA GLY A 49 27.39 5.46 -3.16
C GLY A 49 26.96 5.40 -4.64
N ASP A 50 26.39 4.27 -5.08
CA ASP A 50 25.80 4.10 -6.42
C ASP A 50 24.35 4.64 -6.52
N GLY A 51 23.82 5.21 -5.44
CA GLY A 51 22.44 5.68 -5.33
C GLY A 51 21.41 4.57 -5.07
N SER A 52 21.83 3.32 -4.86
CA SER A 52 20.96 2.24 -4.43
C SER A 52 20.33 2.55 -3.07
N ARG A 53 19.02 2.30 -2.92
CA ARG A 53 18.25 2.59 -1.70
C ARG A 53 17.14 1.58 -1.47
N PHE A 54 16.52 1.63 -0.31
CA PHE A 54 15.29 0.90 -0.03
C PHE A 54 14.05 1.72 -0.39
N GLN A 55 13.02 1.04 -0.91
CA GLN A 55 11.66 1.55 -0.99
C GLN A 55 10.73 0.62 -0.20
N LEU A 56 9.90 1.19 0.69
CA LEU A 56 8.91 0.43 1.45
C LEU A 56 7.73 0.07 0.53
N LEU A 57 7.54 -1.20 0.22
CA LEU A 57 6.46 -1.69 -0.63
C LEU A 57 5.18 -1.99 0.15
N ALA A 58 5.29 -2.51 1.37
CA ALA A 58 4.12 -2.83 2.19
C ALA A 58 4.46 -2.83 3.68
N THR A 59 3.50 -2.43 4.51
CA THR A 59 3.60 -2.54 5.97
C THR A 59 2.21 -2.70 6.57
N ASN A 60 2.03 -3.64 7.50
CA ASN A 60 0.77 -3.79 8.22
C ASN A 60 1.00 -4.50 9.56
N CYS A 61 -0.02 -4.56 10.40
CA CYS A 61 0.02 -5.44 11.56
C CYS A 61 -0.13 -6.92 11.14
N VAL A 62 0.39 -7.82 11.96
CA VAL A 62 0.29 -9.27 11.76
C VAL A 62 -1.05 -9.75 12.28
N GLU A 63 -1.93 -10.18 11.38
CA GLU A 63 -3.33 -10.47 11.70
C GLU A 63 -3.50 -11.52 12.79
N SER A 64 -2.69 -12.58 12.80
CA SER A 64 -2.76 -13.62 13.84
C SER A 64 -2.57 -13.06 15.25
N TYR A 65 -1.76 -12.01 15.41
CA TYR A 65 -1.61 -11.34 16.71
C TYR A 65 -2.76 -10.39 17.02
N ALA A 66 -3.29 -9.70 16.00
CA ALA A 66 -4.45 -8.84 16.16
C ALA A 66 -5.68 -9.66 16.59
N GLN A 67 -5.94 -10.80 15.96
CA GLN A 67 -7.09 -11.67 16.25
C GLN A 67 -6.94 -12.42 17.57
N LEU A 68 -5.80 -13.11 17.78
CA LEU A 68 -5.66 -14.02 18.93
C LEU A 68 -5.29 -13.29 20.23
N LYS A 69 -4.69 -12.10 20.13
CA LYS A 69 -4.16 -11.38 21.29
C LYS A 69 -4.64 -9.92 21.40
N GLY A 70 -5.53 -9.47 20.51
CA GLY A 70 -5.91 -8.06 20.43
C GLY A 70 -4.71 -7.14 20.15
N ASN A 71 -3.62 -7.66 19.59
CA ASN A 71 -2.35 -6.95 19.50
C ASN A 71 -1.99 -6.56 18.06
N VAL A 72 -2.33 -5.33 17.69
CA VAL A 72 -1.99 -4.72 16.38
C VAL A 72 -0.56 -4.16 16.32
N HIS A 73 0.22 -4.25 17.40
CA HIS A 73 1.56 -3.66 17.49
C HIS A 73 2.66 -4.58 16.95
N GLN A 74 2.28 -5.73 16.41
CA GLN A 74 3.18 -6.62 15.71
C GLN A 74 3.16 -6.28 14.24
N ILE A 75 4.20 -5.63 13.74
CA ILE A 75 4.17 -4.97 12.43
C ILE A 75 5.24 -5.59 11.55
N TYR A 76 4.85 -5.94 10.32
CA TYR A 76 5.78 -6.38 9.28
C TYR A 76 6.08 -5.24 8.32
N PHE A 77 7.25 -5.31 7.70
CA PHE A 77 7.68 -4.39 6.66
C PHE A 77 8.25 -5.20 5.49
N ARG A 78 7.90 -4.80 4.27
CA ARG A 78 8.46 -5.35 3.03
C ARG A 78 9.08 -4.22 2.23
N TYR A 79 10.38 -4.30 2.00
CA TYR A 79 11.14 -3.36 1.19
C TYR A 79 11.67 -4.04 -0.08
N THR A 80 11.91 -3.25 -1.12
CA THR A 80 12.72 -3.66 -2.28
C THR A 80 13.96 -2.77 -2.39
N LYS A 81 15.06 -3.34 -2.92
CA LYS A 81 16.25 -2.58 -3.29
C LYS A 81 16.05 -1.97 -4.67
N LEU A 82 15.98 -0.64 -4.71
CA LEU A 82 16.05 0.13 -5.94
C LEU A 82 17.51 0.39 -6.31
N CYS A 83 17.82 0.31 -7.60
CA CYS A 83 19.10 0.72 -8.17
C CYS A 83 18.84 1.80 -9.22
N ARG A 84 19.63 2.88 -9.19
CA ARG A 84 19.45 4.03 -10.09
C ARG A 84 19.55 3.67 -11.57
N LEU A 85 20.29 2.61 -11.90
CA LEU A 85 20.54 2.16 -13.27
C LEU A 85 19.48 1.16 -13.79
N ALA A 86 18.54 0.70 -12.96
CA ALA A 86 17.71 -0.46 -13.29
C ALA A 86 16.50 -0.13 -14.21
N SER A 87 16.09 1.13 -14.33
CA SER A 87 15.01 1.52 -15.25
C SER A 87 14.93 3.05 -15.39
N ASP A 88 14.93 3.53 -16.62
CA ASP A 88 14.61 4.93 -16.96
C ASP A 88 13.10 5.22 -16.91
N ARG A 89 12.26 4.19 -16.78
CA ARG A 89 10.80 4.31 -16.70
C ARG A 89 10.37 4.62 -15.28
N ARG A 90 10.45 5.89 -14.87
CA ARG A 90 9.84 6.35 -13.63
C ARG A 90 8.35 6.60 -13.84
N SER A 91 7.51 6.20 -12.89
CA SER A 91 6.09 6.60 -12.90
C SER A 91 5.97 8.13 -13.04
N ARG A 92 5.24 8.61 -14.06
CA ARG A 92 5.02 10.06 -14.26
C ARG A 92 4.34 10.72 -13.06
N MET A 93 3.58 9.95 -12.29
CA MET A 93 2.97 10.41 -11.03
C MET A 93 4.03 10.90 -10.04
N LEU A 94 5.20 10.26 -10.00
CA LEU A 94 6.28 10.60 -9.07
C LEU A 94 7.13 11.78 -9.57
N SER A 95 7.03 12.17 -10.84
CA SER A 95 7.82 13.29 -11.38
C SER A 95 7.17 14.66 -11.20
N THR A 96 5.86 14.75 -10.91
CA THR A 96 5.12 16.03 -10.88
C THR A 96 5.15 16.73 -9.53
N ASN A 97 5.67 16.10 -8.46
CA ASN A 97 5.58 16.56 -7.06
C ASN A 97 4.12 16.88 -6.60
N GLN A 98 3.14 16.42 -7.37
CA GLN A 98 1.72 16.69 -7.17
C GLN A 98 1.20 16.08 -5.86
N PHE A 99 1.86 15.02 -5.38
CA PHE A 99 1.40 14.23 -4.24
C PHE A 99 2.33 14.27 -3.03
N SER A 100 2.97 15.43 -2.82
CA SER A 100 3.60 15.71 -1.52
C SER A 100 2.60 15.52 -0.37
N PRO A 101 3.04 15.25 0.88
CA PRO A 101 2.12 15.05 2.00
C PRO A 101 1.16 16.22 2.22
N SER A 102 1.62 17.46 2.02
CA SER A 102 0.78 18.66 2.15
C SER A 102 -0.23 18.83 1.02
N HIS A 103 0.09 18.36 -0.19
CA HIS A 103 -0.85 18.31 -1.31
C HIS A 103 -1.91 17.24 -1.08
N CYS A 104 -1.51 16.04 -0.63
CA CYS A 104 -2.45 14.96 -0.31
C CYS A 104 -3.51 15.40 0.71
N LEU A 105 -3.09 16.07 1.80
CA LEU A 105 -4.02 16.58 2.82
C LEU A 105 -4.92 17.71 2.31
N ARG A 106 -4.43 18.54 1.37
CA ARG A 106 -5.26 19.58 0.72
C ARG A 106 -6.29 18.97 -0.21
N TYR A 107 -5.90 17.98 -1.01
CA TYR A 107 -6.83 17.22 -1.85
C TYR A 107 -7.89 16.51 -1.00
N GLU A 108 -7.49 15.86 0.09
CA GLU A 108 -8.41 15.23 1.04
C GLU A 108 -9.41 16.23 1.64
N LYS A 109 -8.97 17.46 1.95
CA LYS A 109 -9.88 18.51 2.44
C LYS A 109 -10.92 18.93 1.39
N ILE A 110 -10.58 18.90 0.11
CA ILE A 110 -11.44 19.31 -1.00
C ILE A 110 -12.38 18.17 -1.41
N TYR A 111 -11.84 16.97 -1.61
CA TYR A 111 -12.56 15.83 -2.18
C TYR A 111 -13.23 14.92 -1.14
N GLY A 112 -12.84 15.04 0.13
CA GLY A 112 -13.36 14.23 1.22
C GLY A 112 -12.30 13.29 1.82
N ARG A 113 -12.62 12.77 2.99
CA ARG A 113 -11.69 11.93 3.77
C ARG A 113 -11.28 10.69 2.99
N ASN A 114 -9.98 10.41 2.95
CA ASN A 114 -9.32 9.36 2.16
C ASN A 114 -9.46 9.51 0.63
N GLN A 115 -9.92 10.66 0.11
CA GLN A 115 -10.13 10.89 -1.31
C GLN A 115 -9.13 11.91 -1.85
N ILE A 116 -8.65 11.69 -3.08
CA ILE A 116 -7.81 12.65 -3.82
C ILE A 116 -8.31 12.91 -5.24
N TYR A 117 -9.42 12.28 -5.59
CA TYR A 117 -10.01 12.27 -6.92
C TYR A 117 -11.41 12.88 -6.89
N THR A 118 -11.87 13.34 -8.04
CA THR A 118 -13.07 14.17 -8.17
C THR A 118 -14.35 13.47 -7.71
N GLY A 119 -15.15 14.14 -6.87
CA GLY A 119 -16.46 13.65 -6.45
C GLY A 119 -16.46 12.63 -5.29
N GLY A 120 -15.28 12.31 -4.72
CA GLY A 120 -15.14 11.58 -3.46
C GLY A 120 -16.00 10.31 -3.33
N ASP A 121 -16.72 10.20 -2.21
CA ASP A 121 -17.55 9.03 -1.90
C ASP A 121 -18.77 8.90 -2.82
N VAL A 122 -19.29 10.02 -3.36
CA VAL A 122 -20.41 9.99 -4.33
C VAL A 122 -20.01 9.22 -5.59
N VAL A 123 -18.80 9.45 -6.10
CA VAL A 123 -18.29 8.70 -7.26
C VAL A 123 -17.91 7.28 -6.86
N SER A 124 -17.37 7.07 -5.66
CA SER A 124 -17.05 5.71 -5.17
C SER A 124 -18.32 4.85 -5.05
N GLN A 125 -19.44 5.45 -4.64
CA GLN A 125 -20.74 4.78 -4.60
C GLN A 125 -21.26 4.44 -6.00
N LYS A 126 -21.19 5.38 -6.95
CA LYS A 126 -21.59 5.12 -8.34
C LYS A 126 -20.78 3.99 -8.98
N LEU A 127 -19.46 3.99 -8.77
CA LEU A 127 -18.59 2.91 -9.25
C LEU A 127 -19.01 1.56 -8.67
N LEU A 128 -19.38 1.51 -7.39
CA LEU A 128 -19.84 0.26 -6.76
C LEU A 128 -21.15 -0.23 -7.39
N GLU A 129 -22.09 0.68 -7.62
CA GLU A 129 -23.37 0.37 -8.27
C GLU A 129 -23.18 -0.13 -9.71
N GLU A 130 -22.33 0.53 -10.49
CA GLU A 130 -22.00 0.12 -11.86
C GLU A 130 -21.26 -1.22 -11.90
N CYS A 131 -20.39 -1.50 -10.93
CA CYS A 131 -19.66 -2.76 -10.86
C CYS A 131 -20.47 -3.93 -10.30
N ALA A 132 -21.58 -3.67 -9.61
CA ALA A 132 -22.37 -4.69 -8.91
C ALA A 132 -22.77 -5.91 -9.77
N PRO A 133 -23.15 -5.76 -11.06
CA PRO A 133 -23.48 -6.90 -11.92
C PRO A 133 -22.31 -7.86 -12.18
N TRP A 134 -21.06 -7.38 -12.06
CA TRP A 134 -19.84 -8.17 -12.29
C TRP A 134 -19.14 -8.56 -10.99
N LEU A 135 -19.73 -8.24 -9.84
CA LEU A 135 -19.11 -8.43 -8.54
C LEU A 135 -19.92 -9.41 -7.66
N PRO A 136 -19.71 -10.73 -7.83
CA PRO A 136 -20.43 -11.74 -7.08
C PRO A 136 -20.07 -11.71 -5.59
N SER A 137 -20.81 -12.48 -4.79
CA SER A 137 -20.43 -12.73 -3.41
C SER A 137 -19.10 -13.51 -3.36
N GLY A 138 -18.18 -13.08 -2.51
CA GLY A 138 -16.79 -13.53 -2.52
C GLY A 138 -15.91 -12.86 -3.58
N GLY A 139 -16.46 -11.91 -4.35
CA GLY A 139 -15.78 -11.25 -5.46
C GLY A 139 -14.56 -10.44 -5.04
N ARG A 140 -13.65 -10.23 -5.99
CA ARG A 140 -12.33 -9.64 -5.79
C ARG A 140 -12.17 -8.41 -6.67
N VAL A 141 -11.85 -7.28 -6.04
CA VAL A 141 -11.67 -5.97 -6.68
C VAL A 141 -10.21 -5.55 -6.60
N LEU A 142 -9.65 -5.11 -7.72
CA LEU A 142 -8.36 -4.41 -7.78
C LEU A 142 -8.62 -2.91 -7.96
N ASP A 143 -8.17 -2.08 -7.02
CA ASP A 143 -8.16 -0.61 -7.15
C ASP A 143 -6.75 -0.17 -7.58
N PHE A 144 -6.55 0.01 -8.89
CA PHE A 144 -5.27 0.35 -9.48
C PHE A 144 -5.08 1.88 -9.49
N GLY A 145 -4.05 2.35 -8.77
CA GLY A 145 -3.91 3.77 -8.46
C GLY A 145 -4.82 4.18 -7.31
N CYS A 146 -4.84 3.43 -6.21
CA CYS A 146 -5.82 3.58 -5.14
C CYS A 146 -5.75 4.91 -4.36
N GLY A 147 -4.77 5.78 -4.62
CA GLY A 147 -4.61 7.06 -3.95
C GLY A 147 -4.46 6.92 -2.43
N LEU A 148 -5.29 7.66 -1.67
CA LEU A 148 -5.41 7.54 -0.21
C LEU A 148 -6.33 6.39 0.24
N GLY A 149 -6.71 5.50 -0.68
CA GLY A 149 -7.47 4.28 -0.43
C GLY A 149 -8.98 4.49 -0.21
N GLY A 150 -9.52 5.66 -0.57
CA GLY A 150 -10.93 6.01 -0.35
C GLY A 150 -11.90 5.11 -1.10
N THR A 151 -11.69 4.90 -2.41
CA THR A 151 -12.56 4.03 -3.21
C THR A 151 -12.48 2.58 -2.76
N ALA A 152 -11.28 2.02 -2.58
CA ALA A 152 -11.11 0.68 -2.02
C ALA A 152 -11.78 0.52 -0.63
N LEU A 153 -11.64 1.51 0.25
CA LEU A 153 -12.29 1.52 1.55
C LEU A 153 -13.81 1.54 1.43
N HIS A 154 -14.35 2.40 0.57
CA HIS A 154 -15.80 2.52 0.35
C HIS A 154 -16.41 1.21 -0.13
N PHE A 155 -15.79 0.55 -1.11
CA PHE A 155 -16.24 -0.76 -1.59
C PHE A 155 -16.25 -1.78 -0.45
N ALA A 156 -15.14 -1.87 0.28
CA ALA A 156 -15.04 -2.80 1.39
C ALA A 156 -16.05 -2.47 2.51
N THR A 157 -16.35 -1.21 2.83
CA THR A 157 -17.32 -0.90 3.89
C THR A 157 -18.77 -1.17 3.46
N GLN A 158 -19.12 -0.96 2.19
CA GLN A 158 -20.49 -1.17 1.69
C GLN A 158 -20.80 -2.63 1.34
N ARG A 159 -19.77 -3.44 1.06
CA ARG A 159 -19.90 -4.87 0.74
C ARG A 159 -18.98 -5.69 1.63
N GLU A 160 -19.57 -6.38 2.60
CA GLU A 160 -18.81 -7.23 3.54
C GLU A 160 -18.38 -8.57 2.93
N ASP A 161 -19.03 -8.95 1.83
CA ASP A 161 -18.83 -10.21 1.11
C ASP A 161 -17.76 -10.14 0.02
N ILE A 162 -17.07 -9.01 -0.16
CA ILE A 162 -16.03 -8.85 -1.19
C ILE A 162 -14.65 -8.60 -0.59
N PHE A 163 -13.63 -8.85 -1.40
CA PHE A 163 -12.23 -8.55 -1.13
C PHE A 163 -11.75 -7.43 -2.05
N VAL A 164 -11.04 -6.46 -1.48
CA VAL A 164 -10.53 -5.30 -2.20
C VAL A 164 -9.02 -5.17 -1.98
N HIS A 165 -8.27 -5.05 -3.07
CA HIS A 165 -6.83 -4.86 -3.05
C HIS A 165 -6.49 -3.54 -3.75
N GLY A 166 -5.93 -2.58 -3.02
CA GLY A 166 -5.52 -1.28 -3.56
C GLY A 166 -4.04 -1.25 -3.89
N VAL A 167 -3.69 -0.77 -5.09
CA VAL A 167 -2.30 -0.63 -5.52
C VAL A 167 -2.00 0.85 -5.71
N GLY A 168 -1.03 1.37 -4.96
CA GLY A 168 -0.54 2.73 -5.06
C GLY A 168 0.84 2.81 -5.69
N SER A 169 1.23 4.00 -6.16
CA SER A 169 2.58 4.26 -6.69
C SER A 169 3.36 5.32 -5.91
N SER A 170 2.70 6.10 -5.03
CA SER A 170 3.34 7.09 -4.16
C SER A 170 3.53 6.56 -2.73
N GLY A 171 4.77 6.59 -2.26
CA GLY A 171 5.12 6.23 -0.88
C GLY A 171 4.51 7.18 0.15
N GLU A 172 4.36 8.46 -0.21
CA GLU A 172 3.73 9.50 0.60
C GLU A 172 2.26 9.17 0.85
N MET A 173 1.50 8.87 -0.22
CA MET A 173 0.11 8.43 -0.08
C MET A 173 0.01 7.14 0.71
N ASN A 174 0.82 6.14 0.37
CA ASN A 174 0.76 4.83 1.02
C ASN A 174 1.04 4.93 2.53
N SER A 175 1.88 5.88 2.96
CA SER A 175 2.12 6.15 4.38
C SER A 175 0.83 6.55 5.12
N PHE A 176 -0.03 7.38 4.50
CA PHE A 176 -1.34 7.69 5.06
C PHE A 176 -2.27 6.48 5.07
N VAL A 177 -2.31 5.72 3.96
CA VAL A 177 -3.16 4.52 3.84
C VAL A 177 -2.83 3.53 4.93
N MET A 178 -1.55 3.18 5.10
CA MET A 178 -1.07 2.21 6.09
C MET A 178 -1.30 2.68 7.51
N GLY A 179 -0.96 3.94 7.82
CA GLY A 179 -1.17 4.50 9.16
C GLY A 179 -2.64 4.54 9.60
N ARG A 180 -3.58 4.62 8.64
CA ARG A 180 -5.03 4.55 8.90
C ARG A 180 -5.53 3.12 8.91
N HIS A 181 -5.02 2.27 8.02
CA HIS A 181 -5.48 0.90 7.83
C HIS A 181 -5.30 0.03 9.07
N ILE A 182 -4.16 0.15 9.78
CA ILE A 182 -3.90 -0.60 11.01
C ILE A 182 -4.91 -0.32 12.15
N LYS A 183 -5.62 0.81 12.08
CA LYS A 183 -6.59 1.25 13.10
C LYS A 183 -8.03 0.85 12.77
N ARG A 184 -8.26 0.19 11.63
CA ARG A 184 -9.59 -0.24 11.18
C ARG A 184 -10.02 -1.52 11.89
N ASP A 185 -11.34 -1.75 11.85
CA ASP A 185 -11.95 -2.97 12.36
C ASP A 185 -11.27 -4.24 11.79
N PRO A 186 -11.04 -5.29 12.61
CA PRO A 186 -10.40 -6.52 12.16
C PRO A 186 -11.08 -7.24 10.99
N ALA A 187 -12.41 -7.26 10.94
CA ALA A 187 -13.11 -7.89 9.83
C ALA A 187 -12.84 -7.11 8.54
N LEU A 188 -12.85 -5.77 8.59
CA LEU A 188 -12.50 -4.95 7.43
C LEU A 188 -11.04 -5.13 6.98
N ARG A 189 -10.08 -5.24 7.93
CA ARG A 189 -8.64 -5.41 7.60
C ARG A 189 -8.33 -6.72 6.88
N GLN A 190 -9.12 -7.77 7.10
CA GLN A 190 -8.91 -9.07 6.46
C GLN A 190 -9.28 -9.10 4.98
N ARG A 191 -10.17 -8.19 4.56
CA ARG A 191 -10.73 -8.14 3.20
C ARG A 191 -10.33 -6.89 2.43
N LEU A 192 -9.66 -5.94 3.09
CA LEU A 192 -9.07 -4.76 2.45
C LEU A 192 -7.55 -4.81 2.60
N SER A 193 -6.82 -4.83 1.50
CA SER A 193 -5.35 -4.83 1.52
C SER A 193 -4.79 -3.76 0.59
N PHE A 194 -3.54 -3.34 0.83
CA PHE A 194 -2.88 -2.39 -0.05
C PHE A 194 -1.42 -2.74 -0.28
N GLU A 195 -0.92 -2.35 -1.44
CA GLU A 195 0.45 -2.53 -1.89
C GLU A 195 0.96 -1.26 -2.58
N LEU A 196 2.24 -0.94 -2.37
CA LEU A 196 2.94 0.08 -3.13
C LEU A 196 3.78 -0.60 -4.21
N THR A 197 3.67 -0.10 -5.45
CA THR A 197 4.51 -0.55 -6.57
C THR A 197 5.91 0.06 -6.50
N PRO A 198 6.93 -0.60 -7.09
CA PRO A 198 8.23 0.00 -7.25
C PRO A 198 8.20 1.33 -8.02
N GLU A 199 9.05 2.30 -7.65
CA GLU A 199 9.07 3.65 -8.27
C GLU A 199 9.42 3.65 -9.77
N PHE A 200 10.22 2.68 -10.21
CA PHE A 200 10.75 2.58 -11.57
C PHE A 200 9.91 1.69 -12.49
N GLY A 201 8.61 1.66 -12.21
CA GLY A 201 7.68 0.76 -12.87
C GLY A 201 7.83 -0.67 -12.36
N ILE A 202 6.99 -1.53 -12.91
CA ILE A 202 6.89 -2.91 -12.48
C ILE A 202 7.60 -3.74 -13.55
N PRO A 203 8.70 -4.44 -13.21
CA PRO A 203 9.21 -5.48 -14.09
C PRO A 203 8.06 -6.42 -14.50
N GLU A 204 7.96 -6.85 -15.76
CA GLU A 204 6.85 -7.70 -16.27
C GLU A 204 6.58 -8.95 -15.41
N ASN A 205 7.52 -9.36 -14.56
CA ASN A 205 7.44 -10.50 -13.65
C ASN A 205 6.99 -10.17 -12.21
N GLU A 206 6.80 -8.90 -11.81
CA GLU A 206 6.55 -8.51 -10.40
C GLU A 206 5.10 -8.15 -10.05
N LEU A 207 4.27 -7.58 -10.94
CA LEU A 207 2.79 -7.54 -10.76
C LEU A 207 2.10 -8.57 -11.67
N LYS A 208 2.58 -9.81 -11.64
CA LYS A 208 1.78 -10.92 -12.17
C LYS A 208 0.85 -11.40 -11.08
N TYR A 209 -0.29 -10.73 -10.97
CA TYR A 209 -1.47 -11.42 -10.47
C TYR A 209 -1.75 -12.60 -11.41
N PRO A 210 -2.03 -13.81 -10.89
CA PRO A 210 -2.43 -14.93 -11.73
C PRO A 210 -3.59 -14.53 -12.66
N PRO A 211 -3.73 -15.12 -13.86
CA PRO A 211 -4.89 -14.88 -14.71
C PRO A 211 -6.19 -15.11 -13.93
N ASN A 212 -7.20 -14.26 -14.18
CA ASN A 212 -8.51 -14.34 -13.52
C ASN A 212 -8.46 -14.17 -11.98
N SER A 213 -7.55 -13.32 -11.47
CA SER A 213 -7.45 -13.04 -10.03
C SER A 213 -8.48 -12.05 -9.48
N PHE A 214 -9.13 -11.28 -10.35
CA PHE A 214 -10.06 -10.22 -9.97
C PHE A 214 -11.27 -10.25 -10.90
N ASP A 215 -12.44 -10.02 -10.32
CA ASP A 215 -13.70 -9.89 -11.05
C ASP A 215 -13.86 -8.46 -11.61
N VAL A 216 -13.34 -7.47 -10.87
CA VAL A 216 -13.43 -6.05 -11.23
C VAL A 216 -12.07 -5.37 -11.03
N ILE A 217 -11.68 -4.53 -11.98
CA ILE A 217 -10.54 -3.62 -11.88
C ILE A 217 -11.05 -2.18 -11.98
N ILE A 218 -10.70 -1.35 -10.99
CA ILE A 218 -11.02 0.07 -10.93
C ILE A 218 -9.76 0.85 -11.28
N MET A 219 -9.88 1.76 -12.24
CA MET A 219 -8.82 2.68 -12.65
C MET A 219 -9.36 4.12 -12.62
N ARG A 220 -9.32 4.75 -11.44
CA ARG A 220 -9.90 6.09 -11.25
C ARG A 220 -8.83 7.17 -11.37
N GLU A 221 -8.94 8.01 -12.40
CA GLU A 221 -8.04 9.15 -12.67
C GLU A 221 -6.53 8.79 -12.58
N VAL A 222 -6.19 7.57 -13.03
CA VAL A 222 -4.81 7.04 -13.00
C VAL A 222 -4.17 6.96 -14.38
N LEU A 223 -4.95 6.75 -15.45
CA LEU A 223 -4.45 6.49 -16.80
C LEU A 223 -3.63 7.66 -17.39
N MET A 224 -3.83 8.88 -16.90
CA MET A 224 -3.04 10.05 -17.31
C MET A 224 -1.57 9.99 -16.86
N TYR A 225 -1.25 9.17 -15.86
CA TYR A 225 0.11 8.99 -15.36
C TYR A 225 0.86 7.82 -16.01
N LEU A 226 0.16 7.04 -16.86
CA LEU A 226 0.76 5.93 -17.58
C LEU A 226 1.34 6.41 -18.91
N GLU A 227 2.50 5.85 -19.26
CA GLU A 227 3.10 6.03 -20.58
C GLU A 227 2.20 5.42 -21.66
N GLU A 228 2.17 6.02 -22.85
CA GLU A 228 1.35 5.52 -23.96
C GLU A 228 1.67 4.08 -24.32
N ALA A 229 2.95 3.70 -24.28
CA ALA A 229 3.41 2.34 -24.55
C ALA A 229 2.92 1.29 -23.53
N ASP A 230 2.51 1.70 -22.33
CA ASP A 230 2.07 0.78 -21.27
C ASP A 230 0.54 0.59 -21.26
N LYS A 231 -0.22 1.47 -21.93
CA LYS A 231 -1.69 1.39 -21.97
C LYS A 231 -2.25 0.16 -22.70
N PRO A 232 -1.68 -0.30 -23.83
CA PRO A 232 -2.17 -1.49 -24.53
C PRO A 232 -2.07 -2.79 -23.73
N VAL A 233 -1.28 -2.82 -22.66
CA VAL A 233 -1.15 -3.98 -21.77
C VAL A 233 -2.30 -4.02 -20.75
N LEU A 234 -3.01 -2.91 -20.56
CA LEU A 234 -4.09 -2.74 -19.58
C LEU A 234 -5.51 -2.78 -20.19
N LEU A 235 -5.62 -2.72 -21.52
CA LEU A 235 -6.87 -2.67 -22.30
C LEU A 235 -6.99 -3.91 -23.19
#